data_AF-A0A519PXK6-F1
#
_entry.id   AF-A0A519PXK6-F1
#
_cell.length_a   1.000
_cell.length_b   1.000
_cell.length_c   1.000
_cell.angle_alpha   90.00
_cell.angle_beta   90.00
_cell.angle_gamma   90.00
#
_symmetry.space_group_name_H-M   'P 1'
#
loop_
_entity.id
_entity.type
_entity.pdbx_description
1 polymer ?
#
loop_
_entity_poly.entity_id
_entity_poly.type
_entity_poly.pdbx_seq_one_letter_code
_entity_poly.pdbx_strand_id
1 'polypeptide(L)'
;MSKPVTVTIPHELGRAEARKRIEDGISRMGHQFDGVKLTKAWDGDRLSFSAKVVGQAVAGRLDVMEEAVRMEVDLPPFFAMIADKVKGRLKKEGQLMLEKK
;
A
#
# COMPACT_ATOMS: atom_id res chain seq x y z
N MET A 1 -11.18 3.22 18.16
CA MET A 1 -9.88 3.54 17.55
C MET A 1 -9.43 2.33 16.73
N SER A 2 -9.48 2.40 15.40
CA SER A 2 -8.94 1.36 14.52
C SER A 2 -7.42 1.33 14.67
N LYS A 3 -6.81 0.16 14.87
CA LYS A 3 -5.34 0.05 14.88
C LYS A 3 -4.85 -0.05 13.42
N PRO A 4 -4.00 0.86 12.95
CA PRO A 4 -3.44 0.75 11.61
C PRO A 4 -2.62 -0.53 11.49
N VAL A 5 -2.72 -1.21 10.36
CA VAL A 5 -1.82 -2.31 10.02
C VAL A 5 -0.60 -1.72 9.35
N THR A 6 0.54 -1.81 10.02
CA THR A 6 1.84 -1.40 9.48
C THR A 6 2.54 -2.60 8.87
N VAL A 7 3.05 -2.44 7.66
CA VAL A 7 3.89 -3.40 6.94
C VAL A 7 5.13 -2.67 6.46
N THR A 8 6.31 -3.20 6.78
CA THR A 8 7.58 -2.69 6.24
C THR A 8 8.13 -3.71 5.27
N ILE A 9 8.52 -3.23 4.08
CA ILE A 9 9.06 -4.08 3.02
C ILE A 9 10.45 -3.56 2.65
N PRO A 10 11.52 -4.33 2.94
CA PRO A 10 12.88 -3.93 2.59
C PRO A 10 13.11 -4.01 1.06
N HIS A 11 13.99 -3.16 0.53
CA HIS A 11 14.39 -3.14 -0.88
C HIS A 11 15.82 -2.62 -1.09
N GLU A 12 16.44 -2.95 -2.22
CA GLU A 12 17.78 -2.47 -2.61
C GLU A 12 17.73 -1.43 -3.75
N LEU A 13 16.55 -0.93 -4.10
CA LEU A 13 16.35 -0.08 -5.29
C LEU A 13 16.84 1.37 -5.10
N GLY A 14 17.06 1.79 -3.86
CA GLY A 14 17.17 3.20 -3.51
C GLY A 14 15.82 3.92 -3.57
N ARG A 15 15.74 5.09 -2.94
CA ARG A 15 14.46 5.77 -2.72
C ARG A 15 13.74 6.20 -4.00
N ALA A 16 14.49 6.77 -4.95
CA ALA A 16 13.91 7.35 -6.18
C ALA A 16 13.26 6.28 -7.08
N GLU A 17 13.94 5.15 -7.27
CA GLU A 17 13.43 4.05 -8.08
C GLU A 17 12.27 3.34 -7.36
N ALA A 18 12.36 3.14 -6.04
CA ALA A 18 11.27 2.59 -5.25
C ALA A 18 9.99 3.44 -5.35
N ARG A 19 10.11 4.77 -5.24
CA ARG A 19 8.99 5.71 -5.42
C ARG A 19 8.34 5.56 -6.80
N LYS A 20 9.15 5.58 -7.85
CA LYS A 20 8.67 5.46 -9.23
C LYS A 20 7.89 4.16 -9.45
N ARG A 21 8.43 3.03 -8.98
CA ARG A 21 7.75 1.72 -9.10
C ARG A 21 6.43 1.66 -8.35
N ILE A 22 6.36 2.28 -7.18
CA ILE A 22 5.12 2.33 -6.38
C ILE A 22 4.07 3.19 -7.07
N GLU A 23 4.47 4.33 -7.62
CA GLU A 23 3.56 5.20 -8.39
C GLU A 23 2.99 4.48 -9.62
N ASP A 24 3.83 3.76 -10.36
CA ASP A 24 3.41 2.95 -11.51
C ASP A 24 2.48 1.80 -11.08
N GLY A 25 2.85 1.08 -10.00
CA GLY A 25 2.08 -0.03 -9.46
C GLY A 25 0.67 0.37 -9.01
N ILE A 26 0.57 1.46 -8.25
CA ILE A 26 -0.72 1.97 -7.75
C ILE A 26 -1.60 2.48 -8.89
N SER A 27 -1.00 3.12 -9.91
CA SER A 27 -1.75 3.55 -11.10
C SER A 27 -2.34 2.36 -11.84
N ARG A 28 -1.59 1.27 -12.01
CA ARG A 28 -2.09 0.02 -12.60
C ARG A 28 -3.23 -0.60 -11.78
N MET A 29 -3.09 -0.62 -10.45
CA MET A 29 -4.16 -1.14 -9.57
C MET A 29 -5.45 -0.33 -9.71
N GLY A 30 -5.36 1.00 -9.79
CA GLY A 30 -6.53 1.87 -9.97
C GLY A 30 -7.35 1.55 -11.23
N HIS A 31 -6.71 1.06 -12.29
CA HIS A 31 -7.39 0.66 -13.52
C HIS A 31 -8.00 -0.75 -13.47
N GLN A 32 -7.59 -1.59 -12.52
CA GLN A 32 -8.02 -2.99 -12.44
C GLN A 32 -9.22 -3.21 -11.52
N PHE A 33 -9.56 -2.21 -10.68
CA PHE A 33 -10.67 -2.29 -9.75
C PHE A 33 -11.83 -1.40 -10.19
N ASP A 34 -12.71 -1.94 -11.04
CA ASP A 34 -13.97 -1.29 -11.43
C ASP A 34 -14.82 -0.98 -10.19
N GLY A 35 -15.35 0.24 -10.11
CA GLY A 35 -16.16 0.71 -8.99
C GLY A 35 -15.37 1.18 -7.76
N VAL A 36 -14.04 1.27 -7.84
CA VAL A 36 -13.18 1.79 -6.76
C VAL A 36 -12.68 3.18 -7.10
N LYS A 37 -13.02 4.16 -6.25
CA LYS A 37 -12.44 5.50 -6.35
C LYS A 37 -11.15 5.57 -5.54
N LEU A 38 -10.02 5.52 -6.23
CA LEU A 38 -8.69 5.68 -5.63
C LEU A 38 -8.27 7.16 -5.66
N THR A 39 -7.89 7.71 -4.51
CA THR A 39 -7.28 9.03 -4.38
C THR A 39 -5.85 8.85 -3.89
N LYS A 40 -4.89 9.55 -4.48
CA LYS A 40 -3.48 9.51 -4.10
C LYS A 40 -2.89 10.92 -4.08
N ALA A 41 -2.06 11.21 -3.10
CA ALA A 41 -1.33 12.47 -2.98
C ALA A 41 0.08 12.19 -2.47
N TRP A 42 1.08 12.66 -3.21
CA TRP A 42 2.48 12.60 -2.82
C TRP A 42 2.90 13.88 -2.11
N ASP A 43 3.68 13.74 -1.05
CA ASP A 43 4.39 14.80 -0.34
C ASP A 43 5.83 14.34 -0.12
N GLY A 44 6.75 14.85 -0.96
CA GLY A 44 8.10 14.30 -1.05
C GLY A 44 8.08 12.80 -1.35
N ASP A 45 8.62 12.00 -0.42
CA ASP A 45 8.72 10.54 -0.53
C ASP A 45 7.60 9.79 0.19
N ARG A 46 6.58 10.53 0.65
CA ARG A 46 5.41 9.99 1.32
C ARG A 46 4.19 10.03 0.41
N LEU A 47 3.49 8.92 0.31
CA LEU A 47 2.21 8.82 -0.37
C LEU A 47 1.08 8.65 0.64
N SER A 48 0.09 9.53 0.57
CA SER A 48 -1.21 9.31 1.20
C SER A 48 -2.19 8.79 0.16
N PHE A 49 -2.89 7.71 0.47
CA PHE A 49 -3.89 7.14 -0.43
C PHE A 49 -5.21 6.83 0.28
N SER A 50 -6.30 6.86 -0.46
CA SER A 50 -7.58 6.32 -0.02
C SER A 50 -8.29 5.61 -1.16
N ALA A 51 -8.85 4.45 -0.87
CA ALA A 51 -9.67 3.68 -1.80
C ALA A 51 -11.09 3.60 -1.24
N LYS A 52 -12.06 4.07 -2.02
CA LYS A 52 -13.49 4.02 -1.67
C LYS A 52 -14.21 3.06 -2.60
N VAL A 53 -14.84 2.06 -2.00
CA VAL A 53 -15.83 1.16 -2.62
C VAL A 53 -17.21 1.50 -2.08
N VAL A 54 -18.26 1.01 -2.76
CA VAL A 54 -19.63 1.16 -2.26
C VAL A 54 -19.73 0.53 -0.87
N GLY A 55 -19.98 1.36 0.15
CA GLY A 55 -20.16 0.97 1.55
C GLY A 55 -18.90 1.00 2.43
N GLN A 56 -17.68 1.12 1.87
CA GLN A 56 -16.45 1.09 2.67
C GLN A 56 -15.34 1.97 2.09
N ALA A 57 -14.57 2.63 2.97
CA ALA A 57 -13.38 3.38 2.61
C ALA A 57 -12.19 2.86 3.41
N VAL A 58 -11.06 2.70 2.74
CA VAL A 58 -9.76 2.37 3.35
C VAL A 58 -8.83 3.52 3.06
N ALA A 59 -8.17 4.04 4.10
CA ALA A 59 -7.12 5.03 3.97
C ALA A 59 -5.79 4.40 4.34
N GLY A 60 -4.71 4.94 3.80
CA GLY A 60 -3.38 4.49 4.15
C GLY A 60 -2.32 5.50 3.78
N ARG A 61 -1.12 5.22 4.28
CA ARG A 61 0.07 6.02 4.05
C ARG A 61 1.21 5.10 3.69
N LEU A 62 2.11 5.58 2.87
CA LEU A 62 3.31 4.87 2.48
C LEU A 62 4.48 5.84 2.54
N ASP A 63 5.54 5.46 3.24
CA ASP A 63 6.77 6.20 3.36
C ASP A 63 7.88 5.42 2.65
N VAL A 64 8.44 6.00 1.58
CA VAL A 64 9.55 5.41 0.83
C VAL A 64 10.85 5.86 1.47
N MET A 65 11.59 4.91 2.03
CA MET A 65 12.92 5.10 2.60
C MET A 65 13.98 4.59 1.62
N GLU A 66 15.25 4.74 1.99
CA GLU A 66 16.37 4.35 1.11
C GLU A 66 16.41 2.84 0.83
N GLU A 67 16.16 2.05 1.87
CA GLU A 67 16.30 0.60 1.86
C GLU A 67 15.00 -0.12 2.26
N ALA A 68 13.92 0.61 2.42
CA ALA A 68 12.64 0.06 2.84
C ALA A 68 11.47 0.96 2.49
N VAL A 69 10.32 0.36 2.32
CA VAL A 69 9.04 1.06 2.22
C VAL A 69 8.19 0.67 3.41
N ARG A 70 7.72 1.67 4.17
CA ARG A 70 6.77 1.46 5.26
C ARG A 70 5.38 1.83 4.78
N MET A 71 4.45 0.90 4.87
CA MET A 71 3.04 1.12 4.54
C MET A 71 2.19 0.99 5.81
N GLU A 72 1.28 1.94 6.02
CA GLU A 72 0.29 1.94 7.07
C GLU A 72 -1.10 1.96 6.46
N VAL A 73 -1.95 1.01 6.82
CA VAL A 73 -3.31 0.93 6.32
C VAL A 73 -4.29 1.05 7.48
N ASP A 74 -5.12 2.07 7.44
CA ASP A 74 -6.21 2.31 8.37
C ASP A 74 -7.38 1.40 8.01
N LEU A 75 -7.39 0.19 8.58
CA LEU A 75 -8.47 -0.76 8.37
C LEU A 75 -9.72 -0.38 9.18
N PRO A 76 -10.93 -0.49 8.58
CA PRO A 76 -12.17 -0.35 9.33
C PRO A 76 -12.25 -1.34 10.51
N PRO A 77 -12.92 -0.98 11.62
CA PRO A 77 -12.96 -1.78 12.86
C PRO A 77 -13.51 -3.21 12.69
N PHE A 78 -14.21 -3.52 11.59
CA PHE A 78 -14.83 -4.82 11.33
C PHE A 78 -13.85 -5.89 10.79
N PHE A 79 -12.57 -5.56 10.55
CA PHE A 79 -11.60 -6.46 9.92
C PHE A 79 -10.58 -7.13 10.88
N ALA A 80 -10.88 -7.23 12.17
CA ALA A 80 -10.02 -7.95 13.13
C ALA A 80 -9.81 -9.44 12.74
N MET A 81 -10.75 -10.08 12.02
CA MET A 81 -10.62 -11.46 11.52
C MET A 81 -9.85 -11.60 10.19
N ILE A 82 -9.61 -10.51 9.45
CA ILE A 82 -8.99 -10.55 8.11
C ILE A 82 -7.57 -9.99 8.11
N ALA A 83 -7.16 -9.30 9.19
CA ALA A 83 -5.81 -8.74 9.34
C ALA A 83 -4.69 -9.76 9.07
N ASP A 84 -4.83 -11.01 9.54
CA ASP A 84 -3.83 -12.07 9.31
C ASP A 84 -3.82 -12.54 7.85
N LYS A 85 -4.99 -12.62 7.21
CA LYS A 85 -5.13 -13.04 5.81
C LYS A 85 -4.61 -11.98 4.84
N VAL A 86 -4.85 -10.69 5.15
CA VAL A 86 -4.35 -9.55 4.40
C VAL A 86 -2.84 -9.40 4.56
N LYS A 87 -2.29 -9.54 5.78
CA LYS A 87 -0.83 -9.56 5.99
C LYS A 87 -0.15 -10.66 5.17
N GLY A 88 -0.70 -11.87 5.18
CA GLY A 88 -0.17 -12.98 4.39
C GLY A 88 -0.15 -12.70 2.89
N ARG A 89 -1.24 -12.12 2.36
CA ARG A 89 -1.35 -11.79 0.93
C ARG A 89 -0.47 -10.60 0.53
N LEU A 90 -0.45 -9.54 1.33
CA LEU A 90 0.40 -8.36 1.10
C LEU A 90 1.89 -8.71 1.16
N LYS A 91 2.30 -9.59 2.07
CA LYS A 91 3.69 -10.07 2.14
C LYS A 91 4.08 -10.84 0.87
N LYS A 92 3.18 -11.70 0.39
CA LYS A 92 3.43 -12.55 -0.79
C LYS A 92 3.45 -11.74 -2.09
N GLU A 93 2.46 -10.88 -2.30
CA GLU A 93 2.40 -9.99 -3.48
C GLU A 93 3.51 -8.93 -3.43
N GLY A 94 3.82 -8.38 -2.24
CA GLY A 94 4.93 -7.46 -2.05
C GLY A 94 6.30 -8.08 -2.33
N GLN A 95 6.52 -9.33 -1.91
CA GLN A 95 7.72 -10.09 -2.28
C GLN A 95 7.80 -10.33 -3.79
N LEU A 96 6.72 -10.76 -4.43
CA LEU A 96 6.68 -10.98 -5.88
C LEU A 96 6.93 -9.69 -6.69
N MET A 97 6.47 -8.54 -6.20
CA MET A 97 6.71 -7.24 -6.82
C MET A 97 8.13 -6.71 -6.62
N LEU A 98 8.83 -7.20 -5.61
CA LEU A 98 10.18 -6.74 -5.22
C LEU A 98 11.25 -7.82 -5.38
N GLU A 99 10.90 -9.00 -5.87
CA GLU A 99 11.86 -10.04 -6.25
C GLU A 99 12.61 -9.61 -7.51
N LYS A 100 13.94 -9.69 -7.44
CA LYS A 100 14.83 -9.56 -8.60
C LYS A 100 14.53 -10.70 -9.58
N LYS A 101 14.27 -10.36 -10.84
CA LYS A 101 14.72 -11.21 -11.93
C LYS A 101 16.21 -10.98 -12.17
#